data_AF-A0A194VZT4-F1
#
_entry.id   AF-A0A194VZT4-F1
#
_cell.length_a   1.000
_cell.length_b   1.000
_cell.length_c   1.000
_cell.angle_alpha   90.00
_cell.angle_beta   90.00
_cell.angle_gamma   90.00
#
_symmetry.space_group_name_H-M   'P 1'
#
loop_
_entity.id
_entity.type
_entity.pdbx_description
1 polymer ?
#
loop_
_entity_poly.entity_id
_entity_poly.type
_entity_poly.pdbx_seq_one_letter_code
_entity_poly.pdbx_strand_id
1 'polypeptide(L)'
;MDSSKPLWSSQHFKAVYTVYFLLKAPVHLLLLSVAYIVKPLRPLPAWSVKDNVQAAMARMLFSFCSAIQSQRPVYTVPQKAQGRHARVDPTPAVYFKGALAASDLVKPAAVDAIWFPSPPSSDPAEVAKQKVVLHLPGGAFVLAFSHESSGRPIANMLNKQFKAERIVWAQYRLFGTPGTCFPARFRTPLPSTTTSYR
;
A
#
# COMPACT_ATOMS: atom_id res chain seq x y z
N MET A 1 -26.64 5.38 -23.52
CA MET A 1 -26.17 6.65 -22.91
C MET A 1 -26.27 6.47 -21.41
N ASP A 2 -25.13 6.19 -20.76
CA ASP A 2 -25.11 5.68 -19.39
C ASP A 2 -24.83 6.83 -18.41
N SER A 3 -25.90 7.29 -17.76
CA SER A 3 -25.94 8.44 -16.86
C SER A 3 -25.85 7.97 -15.42
N SER A 4 -24.64 7.85 -14.87
CA SER A 4 -24.43 7.67 -13.42
C SER A 4 -22.97 7.84 -12.97
N LYS A 5 -22.23 8.79 -13.56
CA LYS A 5 -21.00 9.28 -12.93
C LYS A 5 -21.34 10.57 -12.19
N PRO A 6 -21.17 10.64 -10.85
CA PRO A 6 -21.41 11.89 -10.13
C PRO A 6 -20.54 12.98 -10.76
N LEU A 7 -21.11 14.17 -11.00
CA LEU A 7 -20.41 15.31 -11.64
C LEU A 7 -19.08 15.65 -10.96
N TRP A 8 -19.01 15.39 -9.65
CA TRP A 8 -17.83 15.47 -8.79
C TRP A 8 -16.65 14.57 -9.19
N SER A 9 -16.86 13.58 -10.06
CA SER A 9 -15.83 12.65 -10.57
C SER A 9 -15.27 13.08 -11.94
N SER A 10 -15.66 14.25 -12.46
CA SER A 10 -15.09 14.79 -13.69
C SER A 10 -13.61 15.19 -13.51
N GLN A 11 -12.78 14.86 -14.50
CA GLN A 11 -11.35 15.19 -14.56
C GLN A 11 -11.07 16.69 -14.32
N HIS A 12 -11.99 17.56 -14.71
CA HIS A 12 -11.86 19.01 -14.56
C HIS A 12 -11.89 19.45 -13.10
N PHE A 13 -12.76 18.86 -12.26
CA PHE A 13 -12.78 19.17 -10.82
C PHE A 13 -11.52 18.66 -10.10
N LYS A 14 -10.98 17.52 -10.55
CA LYS A 14 -9.69 17.03 -10.06
C LYS A 14 -8.56 17.99 -10.40
N ALA A 15 -8.55 18.57 -11.61
CA ALA A 15 -7.57 19.56 -12.01
C ALA A 15 -7.67 20.84 -11.17
N VAL A 16 -8.88 21.39 -10.98
CA VAL A 16 -9.10 22.57 -10.13
C VAL A 16 -8.66 22.32 -8.70
N TYR A 17 -9.03 21.17 -8.12
CA TYR A 17 -8.60 20.80 -6.77
C TYR A 17 -7.08 20.60 -6.67
N THR A 18 -6.45 20.07 -7.73
CA THR A 18 -4.99 19.94 -7.81
C THR A 18 -4.29 21.29 -7.83
N VAL A 19 -4.78 22.25 -8.62
CA VAL A 19 -4.23 23.61 -8.65
C VAL A 19 -4.41 24.29 -7.29
N TYR A 20 -5.61 24.22 -6.71
CA TYR A 20 -5.87 24.73 -5.36
C TYR A 20 -4.92 24.13 -4.32
N PHE A 21 -4.72 22.81 -4.37
CA PHE A 21 -3.82 22.10 -3.48
C PHE A 21 -2.36 22.54 -3.65
N LEU A 22 -1.88 22.64 -4.90
CA LEU A 22 -0.51 23.06 -5.20
C LEU A 22 -0.21 24.49 -4.74
N LEU A 23 -1.20 25.38 -4.79
CA LEU A 23 -1.06 26.75 -4.29
C LEU A 23 -1.12 26.81 -2.75
N LYS A 24 -2.03 26.06 -2.13
CA LYS A 24 -2.24 26.06 -0.68
C LYS A 24 -1.15 25.31 0.10
N ALA A 25 -0.68 24.19 -0.42
CA ALA A 25 0.26 23.30 0.26
C ALA A 25 1.56 24.00 0.71
N PRO A 26 2.31 24.73 -0.15
CA PRO A 26 3.55 25.37 0.27
C PRO A 26 3.32 26.45 1.32
N VAL A 27 2.28 27.27 1.16
CA VAL A 27 1.92 28.32 2.13
C VAL A 27 1.56 27.70 3.48
N HIS A 28 0.75 26.64 3.48
CA HIS A 28 0.35 25.96 4.72
C HIS A 28 1.54 25.26 5.40
N LEU A 29 2.42 24.61 4.65
CA LEU A 29 3.63 23.97 5.20
C LEU A 29 4.62 25.00 5.76
N LEU A 30 4.75 26.17 5.13
CA LEU A 30 5.56 27.27 5.65
C LEU A 30 4.99 27.78 6.99
N LEU A 31 3.68 28.03 7.05
CA LEU A 31 3.00 28.45 8.28
C LEU A 31 3.15 27.42 9.40
N LEU A 32 2.99 26.12 9.10
CA LEU A 32 3.22 25.05 10.07
C LEU A 32 4.68 24.97 10.52
N SER A 33 5.63 25.18 9.61
CA SER A 33 7.05 25.18 9.95
C SER A 33 7.39 26.26 10.99
N VAL A 34 6.85 27.47 10.82
CA VAL A 34 7.01 28.58 11.77
C VAL A 34 6.27 28.28 13.08
N ALA A 35 5.01 27.83 13.02
CA ALA A 35 4.22 27.51 14.21
C ALA A 35 4.89 26.41 15.05
N TYR A 36 5.44 25.38 14.41
CA TYR A 36 6.10 24.25 15.09
C TYR A 36 7.45 24.62 15.71
N ILE A 37 8.03 25.80 15.45
CA ILE A 37 9.17 26.28 16.25
C ILE A 37 8.77 26.33 17.74
N VAL A 38 7.55 26.80 18.01
CA VAL A 38 6.95 26.89 19.34
C VAL A 38 6.47 25.49 19.77
N LYS A 39 7.18 24.88 20.74
CA LYS A 39 6.93 23.51 21.23
C LYS A 39 5.45 23.16 21.53
N PRO A 40 4.66 23.99 22.24
CA PRO A 40 3.27 23.65 22.55
C PRO A 40 2.34 23.62 21.34
N LEU A 41 2.72 24.23 20.21
CA LEU A 41 1.94 24.18 18.96
C LEU A 41 2.24 22.94 18.12
N ARG A 42 3.22 22.11 18.54
CA ARG A 42 3.54 20.85 17.86
C ARG A 42 2.49 19.79 18.20
N PRO A 43 2.02 19.01 17.21
CA PRO A 43 1.19 17.83 17.46
C PRO A 43 1.88 16.82 18.39
N LEU A 44 3.19 16.63 18.21
CA LEU A 44 4.02 15.81 19.08
C LEU A 44 5.23 16.63 19.56
N PRO A 45 5.19 17.18 20.80
CA PRO A 45 6.26 18.04 21.33
C PRO A 45 7.62 17.36 21.43
N ALA A 46 7.62 16.03 21.59
CA ALA A 46 8.83 15.19 21.65
C ALA A 46 9.55 15.08 20.29
N TRP A 47 8.87 15.35 19.18
CA TRP A 47 9.43 15.25 17.84
C TRP A 47 10.11 16.55 17.42
N SER A 48 11.07 16.45 16.50
CA SER A 48 11.70 17.63 15.92
C SER A 48 10.69 18.44 15.08
N VAL A 49 11.03 19.70 14.80
CA VAL A 49 10.20 20.54 13.90
C VAL A 49 10.08 19.86 12.54
N LYS A 50 11.18 19.33 12.02
CA LYS A 50 11.25 18.63 10.73
C LYS A 50 10.31 17.42 10.70
N ASP A 51 10.31 16.58 11.73
CA ASP A 51 9.46 15.38 11.76
C ASP A 51 7.97 15.73 11.82
N ASN A 52 7.60 16.77 12.60
CA ASN A 52 6.22 17.26 12.65
C ASN A 52 5.77 17.83 11.29
N VAL A 53 6.63 18.61 10.62
CA VAL A 53 6.35 19.14 9.27
C VAL A 53 6.21 18.00 8.25
N GLN A 54 7.10 17.00 8.30
CA GLN A 54 7.02 15.83 7.42
C GLN A 54 5.74 15.03 7.65
N ALA A 55 5.32 14.84 8.91
CA ALA A 55 4.07 14.18 9.24
C ALA A 55 2.86 14.97 8.73
N ALA A 56 2.87 16.29 8.84
CA ALA A 56 1.83 17.16 8.29
C ALA A 56 1.78 17.10 6.76
N MET A 57 2.94 17.12 6.09
CA MET A 57 3.05 16.95 4.64
C MET A 57 2.50 15.59 4.19
N ALA A 58 2.82 14.50 4.89
CA ALA A 58 2.30 13.17 4.59
C ALA A 58 0.78 13.10 4.74
N ARG A 59 0.22 13.65 5.83
CA ARG A 59 -1.24 13.75 6.03
C ARG A 59 -1.91 14.53 4.90
N MET A 60 -1.33 15.67 4.54
CA MET A 60 -1.84 16.51 3.46
C MET A 60 -1.83 15.78 2.11
N LEU A 61 -0.77 15.04 1.79
CA LEU A 61 -0.69 14.21 0.59
C LEU A 61 -1.76 13.10 0.59
N PHE A 62 -1.98 12.43 1.73
CA PHE A 62 -3.03 11.42 1.83
C PHE A 62 -4.43 12.01 1.65
N SER A 63 -4.72 13.14 2.30
CA SER A 63 -5.98 13.86 2.10
C SER A 63 -6.19 14.24 0.65
N PHE A 64 -5.14 14.71 -0.03
CA PHE A 64 -5.18 15.00 -1.46
C PHE A 64 -5.49 13.77 -2.30
N CYS A 65 -4.72 12.68 -2.14
CA CYS A 65 -4.93 11.43 -2.87
C CYS A 65 -6.34 10.88 -2.66
N SER A 66 -6.87 10.96 -1.43
CA SER A 66 -8.25 10.58 -1.11
C SER A 66 -9.28 11.48 -1.80
N ALA A 67 -9.08 12.80 -1.78
CA ALA A 67 -10.01 13.76 -2.39
C ALA A 67 -10.09 13.62 -3.92
N ILE A 68 -8.95 13.41 -4.61
CA ILE A 68 -8.95 13.16 -6.06
C ILE A 68 -9.26 11.70 -6.44
N GLN A 69 -9.48 10.85 -5.44
CA GLN A 69 -9.67 9.40 -5.58
C GLN A 69 -8.55 8.75 -6.41
N SER A 70 -7.32 9.22 -6.24
CA SER A 70 -6.15 8.66 -6.91
C SER A 70 -5.66 7.45 -6.13
N GLN A 71 -6.00 6.28 -6.62
CA GLN A 71 -5.66 4.99 -5.99
C GLN A 71 -4.19 4.59 -6.19
N ARG A 72 -3.50 5.17 -7.17
CA ARG A 72 -2.16 4.74 -7.61
C ARG A 72 -1.19 5.91 -7.71
N PRO A 73 -0.96 6.69 -6.64
CA PRO A 73 -0.13 7.88 -6.70
C PRO A 73 1.33 7.57 -7.05
N VAL A 74 1.85 6.41 -6.62
CA VAL A 74 3.23 5.98 -6.89
C VAL A 74 3.22 4.46 -7.13
N TYR A 75 2.40 3.97 -8.05
CA TYR A 75 2.32 2.53 -8.33
C TYR A 75 3.41 2.09 -9.31
N THR A 76 4.16 1.05 -8.94
CA THR A 76 5.07 0.37 -9.87
C THR A 76 4.52 -1.02 -10.14
N VAL A 77 4.44 -1.36 -11.43
CA VAL A 77 3.97 -2.67 -11.89
C VAL A 77 4.86 -3.76 -11.30
N PRO A 78 4.30 -4.79 -10.63
CA PRO A 78 5.07 -5.82 -9.94
C PRO A 78 6.00 -6.61 -10.86
N GLN A 79 5.65 -6.74 -12.15
CA GLN A 79 6.46 -7.35 -13.19
C GLN A 79 7.84 -6.67 -13.37
N LYS A 80 7.98 -5.40 -12.99
CA LYS A 80 9.28 -4.70 -13.00
C LYS A 80 10.27 -5.27 -11.97
N ALA A 81 9.79 -6.03 -10.99
CA ALA A 81 10.66 -6.70 -10.01
C ALA A 81 11.32 -7.98 -10.57
N GLN A 82 10.97 -8.42 -11.80
CA GLN A 82 11.56 -9.56 -12.51
C GLN A 82 11.68 -10.81 -11.63
N GLY A 83 12.88 -11.34 -11.40
CA GLY A 83 13.12 -12.56 -10.60
C GLY A 83 12.75 -12.46 -9.11
N ARG A 84 12.32 -11.30 -8.63
CA ARG A 84 11.77 -11.12 -7.26
C ARG A 84 10.24 -11.20 -7.23
N HIS A 85 9.59 -11.13 -8.39
CA HIS A 85 8.14 -11.22 -8.50
C HIS A 85 7.70 -12.68 -8.38
N ALA A 86 6.79 -12.95 -7.45
CA ALA A 86 6.11 -14.21 -7.31
C ALA A 86 4.60 -13.98 -7.42
N ARG A 87 3.90 -14.88 -8.10
CA ARG A 87 2.44 -14.85 -8.19
C ARG A 87 1.88 -15.98 -7.33
N VAL A 88 1.04 -15.62 -6.37
CA VAL A 88 0.41 -16.57 -5.45
C VAL A 88 -1.00 -16.87 -5.96
N ASP A 89 -1.26 -18.14 -6.26
CA ASP A 89 -2.56 -18.60 -6.74
C ASP A 89 -3.63 -18.59 -5.64
N PRO A 90 -4.90 -18.35 -6.02
CA PRO A 90 -5.99 -18.26 -5.05
C PRO A 90 -6.19 -19.57 -4.29
N THR A 91 -6.34 -19.45 -2.97
CA THR A 91 -6.76 -20.57 -2.12
C THR A 91 -8.15 -21.04 -2.54
N PRO A 92 -8.44 -22.36 -2.52
CA PRO A 92 -9.76 -22.89 -2.87
C PRO A 92 -10.88 -22.22 -2.08
N ALA A 93 -12.02 -22.00 -2.72
CA ALA A 93 -13.15 -21.27 -2.13
C ALA A 93 -13.68 -21.88 -0.82
N VAL A 94 -13.44 -23.18 -0.62
CA VAL A 94 -13.79 -23.98 0.56
C VAL A 94 -13.22 -23.41 1.87
N TYR A 95 -12.10 -22.69 1.79
CA TYR A 95 -11.44 -22.11 2.96
C TYR A 95 -12.03 -20.76 3.40
N PHE A 96 -12.88 -20.12 2.59
CA PHE A 96 -13.48 -18.83 2.94
C PHE A 96 -14.88 -19.02 3.53
N LYS A 97 -15.02 -18.81 4.84
CA LYS A 97 -16.29 -18.96 5.59
C LYS A 97 -16.78 -17.62 6.17
N GLY A 98 -18.08 -17.53 6.51
CA GLY A 98 -18.68 -16.37 7.20
C GLY A 98 -18.77 -15.12 6.32
N ALA A 99 -18.33 -13.96 6.83
CA ALA A 99 -18.25 -12.71 6.05
C ALA A 99 -17.30 -12.82 4.83
N LEU A 100 -16.49 -13.89 4.78
CA LEU A 100 -15.63 -14.24 3.66
C LEU A 100 -16.27 -15.30 2.75
N ALA A 101 -17.47 -15.82 3.03
CA ALA A 101 -18.17 -16.76 2.13
C ALA A 101 -18.68 -16.04 0.88
N ALA A 102 -18.51 -16.66 -0.29
CA ALA A 102 -18.69 -16.10 -1.63
C ALA A 102 -19.79 -15.01 -1.72
N SER A 103 -19.39 -13.84 -2.21
CA SER A 103 -20.30 -12.84 -2.75
C SER A 103 -20.12 -12.95 -4.25
N ASP A 104 -21.21 -13.02 -5.02
CA ASP A 104 -21.16 -13.21 -6.48
C ASP A 104 -20.32 -12.13 -7.19
N LEU A 105 -20.14 -10.98 -6.55
CA LEU A 105 -19.37 -9.84 -7.04
C LEU A 105 -17.85 -10.00 -6.87
N VAL A 106 -17.38 -10.89 -5.98
CA VAL A 106 -15.96 -10.92 -5.54
C VAL A 106 -15.42 -12.34 -5.46
N LYS A 107 -14.64 -12.75 -6.48
CA LYS A 107 -14.01 -14.08 -6.58
C LYS A 107 -12.56 -14.07 -6.06
N PRO A 108 -12.10 -15.15 -5.39
CA PRO A 108 -10.69 -15.35 -5.07
C PRO A 108 -9.86 -15.28 -6.34
N ALA A 109 -8.71 -14.61 -6.27
CA ALA A 109 -7.87 -14.49 -7.44
C ALA A 109 -6.41 -14.24 -7.07
N ALA A 110 -5.52 -14.53 -8.01
CA ALA A 110 -4.09 -14.49 -7.80
C ALA A 110 -3.58 -13.11 -7.34
N VAL A 111 -2.53 -13.14 -6.52
CA VAL A 111 -1.92 -11.96 -5.88
C VAL A 111 -0.46 -11.89 -6.28
N ASP A 112 -0.01 -10.68 -6.59
CA ASP A 112 1.40 -10.42 -6.83
C ASP A 112 2.12 -10.18 -5.50
N ALA A 113 3.25 -10.85 -5.34
CA ALA A 113 4.14 -10.74 -4.19
C ALA A 113 5.55 -10.42 -4.67
N ILE A 114 6.29 -9.63 -3.92
CA ILE A 114 7.65 -9.22 -4.28
C ILE A 114 8.59 -9.52 -3.14
N TRP A 115 9.64 -10.28 -3.44
CA TRP A 115 10.67 -10.67 -2.49
C TRP A 115 11.76 -9.61 -2.37
N PHE A 116 12.25 -9.39 -1.16
CA PHE A 116 13.41 -8.55 -0.87
C PHE A 116 14.40 -9.30 0.04
N PRO A 117 15.71 -9.32 -0.28
CA PRO A 117 16.32 -8.86 -1.54
C PRO A 117 16.13 -9.84 -2.72
N SER A 118 15.92 -11.13 -2.43
CA SER A 118 15.76 -12.21 -3.41
C SER A 118 14.77 -13.26 -2.89
N PRO A 119 14.16 -14.07 -3.77
CA PRO A 119 13.34 -15.20 -3.32
C PRO A 119 14.18 -16.21 -2.51
N PRO A 120 13.58 -16.94 -1.57
CA PRO A 120 14.23 -18.06 -0.90
C PRO A 120 14.64 -19.16 -1.88
N SER A 121 15.62 -19.97 -1.47
CA SER A 121 16.05 -21.15 -2.21
C SER A 121 14.93 -22.19 -2.28
N SER A 122 14.92 -22.99 -3.35
CA SER A 122 13.97 -24.10 -3.51
C SER A 122 14.16 -25.24 -2.50
N ASP A 123 15.26 -25.24 -1.73
CA ASP A 123 15.55 -26.24 -0.70
C ASP A 123 14.67 -26.02 0.55
N PRO A 124 13.74 -26.96 0.87
CA PRO A 124 12.85 -26.85 2.02
C PRO A 124 13.60 -26.81 3.37
N ALA A 125 14.76 -27.44 3.47
CA ALA A 125 15.55 -27.49 4.70
C ALA A 125 16.19 -26.12 5.02
N GLU A 126 16.52 -25.37 3.98
CA GLU A 126 17.00 -23.99 4.10
C GLU A 126 15.83 -23.05 4.40
N VAL A 127 14.68 -23.20 3.73
CA VAL A 127 13.49 -22.36 3.98
C VAL A 127 13.00 -22.46 5.43
N ALA A 128 13.03 -23.66 6.03
CA ALA A 128 12.59 -23.89 7.40
C ALA A 128 13.43 -23.15 8.46
N LYS A 129 14.68 -22.81 8.15
CA LYS A 129 15.59 -22.08 9.04
C LYS A 129 15.49 -20.56 8.88
N GLN A 130 14.85 -20.08 7.82
CA GLN A 130 14.84 -18.67 7.44
C GLN A 130 13.67 -17.92 8.06
N LYS A 131 13.96 -16.76 8.66
CA LYS A 131 12.93 -15.84 9.14
C LYS A 131 12.42 -14.97 8.01
N VAL A 132 11.19 -15.23 7.57
CA VAL A 132 10.49 -14.47 6.53
C VAL A 132 9.44 -13.55 7.16
N VAL A 133 9.44 -12.28 6.77
CA VAL A 133 8.43 -11.31 7.22
C VAL A 133 7.50 -10.95 6.07
N LEU A 134 6.21 -11.20 6.24
CA LEU A 134 5.17 -10.76 5.32
C LEU A 134 4.76 -9.32 5.64
N HIS A 135 5.03 -8.41 4.72
CA HIS A 135 4.63 -7.01 4.83
C HIS A 135 3.41 -6.73 3.94
N LEU A 136 2.34 -6.23 4.60
CA LEU A 136 1.15 -5.72 3.93
C LEU A 136 1.23 -4.19 3.93
N PRO A 137 1.38 -3.54 2.77
CA PRO A 137 1.44 -2.09 2.73
C PRO A 137 0.19 -1.44 3.33
N GLY A 138 0.40 -0.31 3.98
CA GLY A 138 -0.69 0.58 4.43
C GLY A 138 -1.45 1.19 3.25
N GLY A 139 -2.23 2.24 3.50
CA GLY A 139 -3.06 2.89 2.46
C GLY A 139 -4.53 2.49 2.49
N ALA A 140 -4.97 1.92 3.62
CA ALA A 140 -6.37 1.65 3.92
C ALA A 140 -7.12 0.95 2.78
N PHE A 141 -6.47 0.00 2.08
CA PHE A 141 -7.09 -0.78 1.01
C PHE A 141 -7.40 0.04 -0.27
N VAL A 142 -7.13 1.34 -0.28
CA VAL A 142 -7.50 2.27 -1.35
C VAL A 142 -6.29 2.77 -2.13
N LEU A 143 -5.13 2.89 -1.47
CA LEU A 143 -3.90 3.41 -2.07
C LEU A 143 -2.87 2.28 -2.26
N ALA A 144 -2.29 2.19 -3.47
CA ALA A 144 -1.12 1.36 -3.70
C ALA A 144 0.17 2.19 -3.72
N PHE A 145 1.21 1.61 -3.12
CA PHE A 145 2.56 2.14 -3.08
C PHE A 145 3.50 1.29 -3.94
N SER A 146 4.59 1.92 -4.40
CA SER A 146 5.64 1.26 -5.16
C SER A 146 6.48 0.39 -4.24
N HIS A 147 6.73 -0.82 -4.69
CA HIS A 147 7.65 -1.74 -4.03
C HIS A 147 9.11 -1.25 -4.12
N GLU A 148 9.49 -0.44 -5.10
CA GLU A 148 10.86 0.09 -5.19
C GLU A 148 11.06 1.34 -4.32
N SER A 149 10.23 2.38 -4.50
CA SER A 149 10.45 3.64 -3.79
C SER A 149 10.07 3.57 -2.32
N SER A 150 9.00 2.85 -1.99
CA SER A 150 8.52 2.69 -0.61
C SER A 150 8.89 1.32 -0.04
N GLY A 151 8.77 0.27 -0.85
CA GLY A 151 8.98 -1.10 -0.36
C GLY A 151 10.42 -1.41 0.00
N ARG A 152 11.42 -1.01 -0.79
CA ARG A 152 12.83 -1.30 -0.51
C ARG A 152 13.33 -0.64 0.78
N PRO A 153 13.10 0.65 1.07
CA PRO A 153 13.46 1.25 2.36
C PRO A 153 12.78 0.56 3.55
N ILE A 154 11.48 0.25 3.42
CA ILE A 154 10.73 -0.46 4.47
C ILE A 154 11.29 -1.86 4.68
N ALA A 155 11.60 -2.58 3.60
CA ALA A 155 12.19 -3.90 3.67
C ALA A 155 13.55 -3.87 4.39
N ASN A 156 14.42 -2.93 4.03
CA ASN A 156 15.72 -2.77 4.69
C ASN A 156 15.57 -2.46 6.19
N MET A 157 14.63 -1.58 6.54
CA MET A 157 14.33 -1.25 7.93
C MET A 157 13.82 -2.47 8.71
N LEU A 158 12.85 -3.21 8.16
CA LEU A 158 12.27 -4.39 8.79
C LEU A 158 13.30 -5.52 8.93
N ASN A 159 14.14 -5.76 7.91
CA ASN A 159 15.22 -6.73 7.99
C ASN A 159 16.17 -6.38 9.15
N LYS A 160 16.55 -5.11 9.28
CA LYS A 160 17.42 -4.63 10.35
C LYS A 160 16.79 -4.77 11.74
N GLN A 161 15.50 -4.45 11.88
CA GLN A 161 14.81 -4.47 13.18
C GLN A 161 14.44 -5.88 13.63
N PHE A 162 13.93 -6.71 12.72
CA PHE A 162 13.43 -8.05 13.06
C PHE A 162 14.48 -9.15 12.90
N LYS A 163 15.71 -8.82 12.45
CA LYS A 163 16.74 -9.78 12.04
C LYS A 163 16.16 -10.81 11.06
N ALA A 164 15.28 -10.34 10.17
CA ALA A 164 14.68 -11.17 9.14
C ALA A 164 15.64 -11.25 7.96
N GLU A 165 15.72 -12.43 7.34
CA GLU A 165 16.57 -12.63 6.17
C GLU A 165 15.88 -12.13 4.90
N ARG A 166 14.55 -12.26 4.86
CA ARG A 166 13.74 -11.96 3.68
C ARG A 166 12.42 -11.33 4.07
N ILE A 167 11.95 -10.46 3.19
CA ILE A 167 10.64 -9.84 3.30
C ILE A 167 9.84 -10.09 2.03
N VAL A 168 8.58 -10.44 2.22
CA VAL A 168 7.59 -10.53 1.16
C VAL A 168 6.71 -9.30 1.22
N TRP A 169 6.72 -8.51 0.16
CA TRP A 169 5.80 -7.40 -0.04
C TRP A 169 4.60 -7.89 -0.84
N ALA A 170 3.45 -8.05 -0.19
CA ALA A 170 2.23 -8.50 -0.85
C ALA A 170 1.47 -7.32 -1.47
N GLN A 171 1.27 -7.35 -2.79
CA GLN A 171 0.55 -6.34 -3.54
C GLN A 171 -0.91 -6.76 -3.71
N TYR A 172 -1.72 -6.36 -2.73
CA TYR A 172 -3.14 -6.67 -2.71
C TYR A 172 -3.96 -5.80 -3.67
N ARG A 173 -5.19 -6.24 -3.96
CA ARG A 173 -6.15 -5.50 -4.79
C ARG A 173 -6.70 -4.28 -4.05
N LEU A 174 -6.69 -3.14 -4.72
CA LEU A 174 -7.24 -1.89 -4.21
C LEU A 174 -8.75 -1.83 -4.39
N PHE A 175 -9.44 -1.26 -3.41
CA PHE A 175 -10.87 -0.99 -3.41
C PHE A 175 -11.22 0.15 -4.37
N GLY A 176 -12.15 -0.08 -5.30
CA GLY A 176 -12.84 0.98 -6.06
C GLY A 176 -13.31 0.60 -7.47
N THR A 177 -13.23 -0.69 -7.82
CA THR A 177 -14.02 -1.28 -8.92
C THR A 177 -15.04 -2.27 -8.33
N PRO A 178 -16.17 -2.56 -9.00
CA PRO A 178 -17.21 -3.44 -8.47
C PRO A 178 -16.70 -4.82 -8.00
N GLY A 179 -15.62 -5.34 -8.63
CA GLY A 179 -14.98 -6.61 -8.27
C GLY A 179 -13.86 -6.53 -7.22
N THR A 180 -13.61 -5.37 -6.63
CA THR A 180 -12.57 -5.14 -5.61
C THR A 180 -13.11 -4.60 -4.29
N CYS A 181 -14.44 -4.53 -4.16
CA CYS A 181 -15.11 -4.16 -2.92
C CYS A 181 -14.87 -5.20 -1.81
N PHE A 182 -15.09 -4.81 -0.55
CA PHE A 182 -15.08 -5.74 0.57
C PHE A 182 -15.98 -6.95 0.26
N PRO A 183 -15.53 -8.21 0.42
CA PRO A 183 -14.34 -8.69 1.14
C PRO A 183 -13.14 -9.11 0.26
N ALA A 184 -12.96 -8.51 -0.93
CA ALA A 184 -11.98 -8.95 -1.94
C ALA A 184 -10.55 -9.17 -1.44
N ARG A 185 -10.09 -8.36 -0.47
CA ARG A 185 -8.72 -8.46 0.06
C ARG A 185 -8.52 -9.54 1.14
N PHE A 186 -9.58 -10.03 1.77
CA PHE A 186 -9.45 -11.19 2.64
C PHE A 186 -9.51 -12.50 1.84
N ARG A 187 -10.01 -12.43 0.61
CA ARG A 187 -10.02 -13.54 -0.36
C ARG A 187 -8.82 -13.56 -1.30
N THR A 188 -7.94 -12.58 -1.16
CA THR A 188 -6.62 -12.63 -1.81
C THR A 188 -5.72 -13.56 -1.00
N PRO A 189 -5.14 -14.61 -1.61
CA PRO A 189 -4.20 -15.49 -0.92
C PRO A 189 -3.05 -14.68 -0.34
N LEU A 190 -2.75 -14.90 0.93
CA LEU A 190 -1.53 -14.39 1.54
C LEU A 190 -0.37 -15.27 1.06
N PRO A 191 0.78 -14.70 0.69
CA PRO A 191 1.98 -15.48 0.46
C PRO A 191 2.31 -16.21 1.76
N SER A 192 2.05 -17.51 1.80
CA SER A 192 2.48 -18.37 2.89
C SER A 192 3.89 -18.87 2.59
N THR A 193 4.67 -19.16 3.62
CA THR A 193 6.04 -19.72 3.55
C THR A 193 6.11 -21.06 2.79
N THR A 194 4.97 -21.68 2.47
CA THR A 194 4.84 -22.96 1.78
C THR A 194 4.42 -22.82 0.31
N THR A 195 4.68 -21.67 -0.33
CA THR A 195 4.32 -21.50 -1.74
C THR A 195 5.34 -22.20 -2.63
N SER A 196 4.94 -23.36 -3.17
CA SER A 196 5.69 -24.13 -4.16
C SER A 196 6.04 -23.24 -5.35
N TYR A 197 7.34 -23.10 -5.63
CA TYR A 197 7.84 -22.47 -6.83
C TYR A 197 7.47 -23.32 -8.05
N ARG A 198 6.82 -22.71 -9.04
CA ARG A 198 6.70 -23.24 -10.40
C ARG A 198 7.01 -22.12 -11.37
#